data_AF-Q8ESX8-F1
#
_entry.id   AF-Q8ESX8-F1
#
_cell.length_a   1.000
_cell.length_b   1.000
_cell.length_c   1.000
_cell.angle_alpha   90.00
_cell.angle_beta   90.00
_cell.angle_gamma   90.00
#
_symmetry.space_group_name_H-M   'P 1'
#
loop_
_entity.id
_entity.type
_entity.pdbx_description
1 polymer ?
#
loop_
_entity_poly.entity_id
_entity_poly.type
_entity_poly.pdbx_seq_one_letter_code
_entity_poly.pdbx_strand_id
1 'polypeptide(L)'
;MNGLARVIFFGKQGELRERTIQHQLQRASALNIIINAISVWTTLHLSKAVEYQKGLGGFKEDLLHHMSPLGWEHINLLGEYHFSHEKMVSLDSLRPLKLS
;
A
#
# COMPACT_ATOMS: atom_id res chain seq x y z
N MET A 1 9.52 13.78 -4.13
CA MET A 1 9.67 12.32 -3.90
C MET A 1 8.67 11.89 -2.82
N ASN A 2 7.72 11.01 -3.15
CA ASN A 2 6.61 10.62 -2.28
C ASN A 2 7.11 9.88 -1.03
N GLY A 3 6.53 10.14 0.15
CA GLY A 3 6.97 9.55 1.42
C GLY A 3 6.98 8.01 1.42
N LEU A 4 5.98 7.39 0.77
CA LEU A 4 5.89 5.94 0.58
C LEU A 4 7.10 5.36 -0.16
N ALA A 5 7.46 5.98 -1.28
CA ALA A 5 8.59 5.54 -2.11
C ALA A 5 9.90 5.54 -1.31
N ARG A 6 10.06 6.52 -0.40
CA ARG A 6 11.25 6.58 0.47
C ARG A 6 11.32 5.42 1.46
N VAL A 7 10.19 4.99 1.99
CA VAL A 7 10.15 3.90 2.98
C VAL A 7 10.35 2.54 2.31
N ILE A 8 9.74 2.30 1.15
CA ILE A 8 9.88 1.03 0.43
C ILE A 8 11.33 0.77 0.04
N PHE A 9 12.00 1.74 -0.59
CA PHE A 9 13.28 1.48 -1.25
C PHE A 9 14.51 1.73 -0.40
N PHE A 10 14.38 2.51 0.67
CA PHE A 10 15.58 2.99 1.37
C PHE A 10 15.65 2.65 2.84
N GLY A 11 14.67 1.95 3.41
CA GLY A 11 14.64 1.77 4.87
C GLY A 11 14.82 3.09 5.63
N LYS A 12 14.34 4.21 5.04
CA LYS A 12 14.52 5.62 5.46
C LYS A 12 15.81 6.37 5.02
N GLN A 13 16.69 5.85 4.17
CA GLN A 13 17.94 6.53 3.75
C GLN A 13 17.94 7.28 2.40
N GLY A 14 16.85 7.26 1.63
CA GLY A 14 16.68 8.11 0.43
C GLY A 14 17.55 7.81 -0.82
N GLU A 15 18.54 6.91 -0.78
CA GLU A 15 19.52 6.77 -1.87
C GLU A 15 19.58 5.38 -2.53
N LEU A 16 19.56 5.37 -3.87
CA LEU A 16 19.77 4.19 -4.72
C LEU A 16 21.24 4.21 -5.16
N ARG A 17 22.08 3.32 -4.61
CA ARG A 17 23.54 3.29 -4.86
C ARG A 17 23.89 2.16 -5.82
N GLU A 18 23.34 2.23 -7.03
CA GLU A 18 23.51 1.18 -8.03
C GLU A 18 24.49 1.65 -9.10
N ARG A 19 25.47 0.81 -9.41
CA ARG A 19 26.64 1.13 -10.26
C ARG A 19 26.30 1.39 -11.73
N THR A 20 25.13 0.94 -12.21
CA THR A 20 24.74 0.98 -13.63
C THR A 20 23.30 1.44 -13.81
N ILE A 21 23.04 2.21 -14.87
CA ILE A 21 21.70 2.72 -15.22
C ILE A 21 20.64 1.61 -15.38
N GLN A 22 21.01 0.45 -15.93
CA GLN A 22 20.09 -0.68 -16.09
C GLN A 22 19.60 -1.22 -14.74
N HIS A 23 20.47 -1.31 -13.74
CA HIS A 23 20.08 -1.72 -12.39
C HIS A 23 19.20 -0.67 -11.71
N GLN A 24 19.47 0.62 -11.92
CA GLN A 24 18.62 1.70 -11.41
C GLN A 24 17.22 1.66 -12.02
N LEU A 25 17.11 1.41 -13.33
CA LEU A 25 15.82 1.27 -14.01
C LEU A 25 15.04 0.05 -13.53
N GLN A 26 15.69 -1.12 -13.43
CA GLN A 26 15.03 -2.33 -12.90
C GLN A 26 14.49 -2.11 -11.49
N ARG A 27 15.27 -1.45 -10.62
CA ARG A 27 14.84 -1.09 -9.27
C ARG A 27 13.67 -0.09 -9.27
N ALA A 28 13.74 0.95 -10.10
CA ALA A 28 12.65 1.93 -10.22
C ALA A 28 11.35 1.28 -10.73
N SER A 29 11.44 0.36 -11.69
CA SER A 29 10.29 -0.42 -12.16
C SER A 29 9.70 -1.30 -11.06
N ALA A 30 10.54 -1.99 -10.30
CA ALA A 30 10.09 -2.78 -9.15
C ALA A 30 9.42 -1.91 -8.07
N LEU A 31 9.98 -0.73 -7.78
CA LEU A 31 9.39 0.24 -6.86
C LEU A 31 7.97 0.63 -7.31
N ASN A 32 7.81 0.93 -8.60
CA ASN A 32 6.53 1.32 -9.15
C ASN A 32 5.47 0.22 -9.00
N ILE A 33 5.86 -1.03 -9.23
CA ILE A 33 4.98 -2.19 -9.04
C ILE A 33 4.52 -2.28 -7.58
N ILE A 34 5.44 -2.14 -6.62
CA ILE A 34 5.11 -2.22 -5.18
C ILE A 34 4.20 -1.06 -4.77
N ILE A 35 4.49 0.17 -5.20
CA ILE A 35 3.63 1.34 -4.93
C ILE A 35 2.21 1.10 -5.46
N ASN A 36 2.08 0.59 -6.68
CA ASN A 36 0.78 0.31 -7.28
C ASN A 36 0.03 -0.79 -6.52
N ALA A 37 0.72 -1.87 -6.15
CA ALA A 37 0.13 -2.94 -5.33
C ALA A 37 -0.38 -2.43 -3.98
N ILE A 38 0.40 -1.61 -3.28
CA ILE A 38 0.01 -0.97 -2.02
C ILE A 38 -1.19 -0.04 -2.22
N SER A 39 -1.20 0.74 -3.31
CA SER A 39 -2.28 1.68 -3.61
C SER A 39 -3.60 0.94 -3.86
N VAL A 40 -3.56 -0.15 -4.64
CA VAL A 40 -4.73 -1.01 -4.90
C VAL A 40 -5.22 -1.63 -3.59
N TRP A 41 -4.33 -2.24 -2.80
CA TRP A 41 -4.68 -2.87 -1.54
C TRP A 41 -5.32 -1.88 -0.55
N THR A 42 -4.73 -0.69 -0.42
CA THR A 42 -5.22 0.38 0.46
C THR A 42 -6.59 0.88 0.01
N THR A 43 -6.77 1.11 -1.29
CA THR A 43 -8.05 1.54 -1.86
C THR A 43 -9.15 0.52 -1.60
N LEU A 44 -8.89 -0.78 -1.81
CA LEU A 44 -9.87 -1.84 -1.53
C LEU A 44 -10.25 -1.92 -0.04
N HIS A 45 -9.29 -1.76 0.87
CA HIS A 45 -9.57 -1.74 2.31
C HIS A 45 -10.35 -0.50 2.74
N LEU A 46 -10.00 0.68 2.19
CA LEU A 46 -10.74 1.91 2.45
C LEU A 46 -12.19 1.80 1.97
N SER A 47 -12.43 1.20 0.79
CA SER A 47 -13.80 0.97 0.31
C SER A 47 -14.62 0.14 1.31
N LYS A 48 -14.08 -0.97 1.82
CA LYS A 48 -14.78 -1.78 2.84
C LYS A 48 -14.99 -1.01 4.15
N ALA A 49 -14.01 -0.21 4.58
CA ALA A 49 -14.13 0.60 5.79
C ALA A 49 -15.20 1.68 5.66
N VAL A 50 -15.30 2.30 4.48
CA VAL A 50 -16.33 3.30 4.15
C VAL A 50 -17.72 2.65 4.12
N GLU A 51 -17.87 1.49 3.48
CA GLU A 51 -19.14 0.75 3.48
C GLU A 51 -19.60 0.41 4.90
N TYR A 52 -18.68 -0.08 5.74
CA TYR A 52 -18.96 -0.34 7.15
C TYR A 52 -19.42 0.92 7.89
N GLN A 53 -18.69 2.04 7.73
CA GLN A 53 -19.03 3.30 8.41
C GLN A 53 -20.35 3.90 7.92
N LYS A 54 -20.69 3.75 6.63
CA LYS A 54 -22.00 4.14 6.09
C LYS A 54 -23.14 3.36 6.76
N GLY A 55 -22.92 2.07 7.04
CA GLY A 55 -23.89 1.23 7.76
C GLY A 55 -24.13 1.64 9.22
N LEU A 56 -23.12 2.23 9.89
CA LEU A 56 -23.25 2.75 11.25
C LEU A 56 -23.92 4.15 11.32
N GLY A 57 -23.98 4.85 10.19
CA GLY A 57 -24.45 6.24 10.11
C GLY A 57 -23.38 7.28 10.46
N GLY A 58 -23.65 8.54 10.11
CA GLY A 58 -22.74 9.66 10.38
C GLY A 58 -21.51 9.76 9.48
N PHE A 59 -21.40 8.92 8.45
CA PHE A 59 -20.35 9.04 7.43
C PHE A 59 -20.56 10.29 6.56
N LYS A 60 -19.57 11.17 6.50
CA LYS A 60 -19.58 12.35 5.63
C LYS A 60 -18.85 12.05 4.34
N GLU A 61 -19.61 11.77 3.28
CA GLU A 61 -19.05 11.44 1.96
C GLU A 61 -18.14 12.54 1.41
N ASP A 62 -18.44 13.81 1.70
CA ASP A 62 -17.64 14.96 1.26
C ASP A 62 -16.19 14.90 1.76
N LEU A 63 -15.94 14.23 2.89
CA LEU A 63 -14.59 14.08 3.45
C LEU A 63 -13.77 13.00 2.73
N LEU A 64 -14.40 12.14 1.93
CA LEU A 64 -13.73 11.04 1.22
C LEU A 64 -12.64 11.56 0.28
N HIS A 65 -12.88 12.69 -0.39
CA HIS A 65 -11.95 13.30 -1.33
C HIS A 65 -10.64 13.78 -0.68
N HIS A 66 -10.61 13.92 0.65
CA HIS A 66 -9.41 14.30 1.41
C HIS A 66 -8.58 13.09 1.85
N MET A 67 -9.06 11.85 1.68
CA MET A 67 -8.29 10.67 2.04
C MET A 67 -7.28 10.32 0.95
N SER A 68 -6.02 10.15 1.36
CA SER A 68 -4.98 9.66 0.46
C SER A 68 -5.03 8.13 0.37
N PRO A 69 -5.09 7.55 -0.85
CA PRO A 69 -4.94 6.11 -1.04
C PRO A 69 -3.52 5.63 -0.74
N LEU A 70 -2.59 6.54 -0.47
CA LEU A 70 -1.20 6.27 -0.12
C LEU A 70 -0.97 6.32 1.40
N GLY A 71 -2.00 6.26 2.25
CA GLY A 71 -1.80 6.15 3.69
C GLY A 71 -1.08 4.84 4.03
N TRP A 72 0.23 4.87 4.31
CA TRP A 72 1.08 3.67 4.41
C TRP A 72 1.56 3.35 5.83
N GLU A 73 1.22 4.19 6.81
CA GLU A 73 1.67 4.04 8.20
C GLU A 73 1.19 2.72 8.84
N HIS A 74 0.12 2.13 8.33
CA HIS A 74 -0.44 0.86 8.79
C HIS A 74 0.22 -0.38 8.16
N ILE A 75 1.12 -0.20 7.20
CA ILE A 75 1.80 -1.29 6.49
C ILE A 75 3.19 -1.47 7.08
N ASN A 76 3.45 -2.65 7.66
CA ASN A 76 4.84 -3.01 7.97
C ASN A 76 5.55 -3.32 6.65
N LEU A 77 6.58 -2.54 6.33
CA LEU A 77 7.43 -2.69 5.14
C LEU A 77 8.79 -3.34 5.46
N LEU A 78 9.07 -3.60 6.74
CA LEU A 78 10.33 -4.17 7.21
C LEU A 78 10.17 -5.64 7.57
N GLY A 79 11.13 -6.45 7.14
CA GLY A 79 11.19 -7.89 7.43
C GLY A 79 11.35 -8.72 6.15
N GLU A 80 11.27 -10.03 6.32
CA GLU A 80 11.30 -10.99 5.21
C GLU A 80 9.90 -11.52 4.96
N TYR A 81 9.48 -11.52 3.69
CA TYR A 81 8.17 -11.97 3.26
C TYR A 81 8.34 -13.19 2.36
N HIS A 82 7.63 -14.27 2.70
CA HIS A 82 7.59 -15.49 1.91
C HIS A 82 6.22 -15.58 1.23
N PHE A 83 6.24 -15.70 -0.10
CA PHE A 83 5.04 -15.85 -0.91
C PHE A 83 4.94 -17.30 -1.39
N SER A 84 3.83 -17.96 -1.07
CA SER A 84 3.53 -19.31 -1.59
C SER A 84 2.54 -19.17 -2.76
N HIS A 85 2.90 -19.68 -3.93
CA HIS A 85 2.05 -19.64 -5.13
C HIS A 85 0.70 -20.36 -4.93
N GLU A 86 0.63 -21.30 -4.00
CA GLU A 86 -0.58 -22.05 -3.65
C GLU A 86 -1.66 -21.18 -2.97
N LYS A 87 -1.29 -20.02 -2.44
CA LYS A 87 -2.21 -19.06 -1.80
C LYS A 87 -2.48 -17.88 -2.73
N MET A 88 -3.17 -18.11 -3.84
CA MET A 88 -3.77 -17.00 -4.59
C MET A 88 -4.93 -16.44 -3.78
N VAL A 89 -4.73 -15.25 -3.24
CA VAL A 89 -5.74 -14.50 -2.48
C VAL A 89 -6.59 -13.72 -3.49
N SER A 90 -7.90 -13.97 -3.52
CA SER A 90 -8.82 -13.14 -4.32
C SER A 90 -8.83 -11.70 -3.79
N LEU A 91 -9.14 -10.72 -4.64
CA LEU A 91 -9.37 -9.34 -4.20
C LEU A 91 -10.48 -9.25 -3.14
N ASP A 92 -11.38 -10.22 -3.08
CA ASP A 92 -12.44 -10.28 -2.09
C ASP A 92 -11.95 -10.80 -0.72
N SER A 93 -10.85 -11.54 -0.69
CA SER A 93 -10.25 -12.16 0.49
C SER A 93 -9.39 -11.17 1.30
N LEU A 94 -9.87 -9.93 1.44
CA LEU A 94 -9.23 -8.92 2.29
C LEU A 94 -9.27 -9.35 3.75
N ARG A 95 -8.29 -8.88 4.53
CA ARG A 95 -8.31 -9.12 5.98
C ARG A 95 -9.54 -8.42 6.58
N PRO A 96 -10.18 -9.02 7.61
CA PRO A 96 -11.30 -8.38 8.27
C PRO A 96 -10.88 -7.04 8.86
N LEU A 97 -11.82 -6.08 8.86
CA LEU A 97 -11.63 -4.79 9.53
C LEU A 97 -11.43 -5.04 11.02
N LYS A 98 -10.41 -4.40 11.61
CA LYS A 98 -10.22 -4.40 13.05
C LYS A 98 -11.09 -3.30 13.65
N LEU A 99 -12.24 -3.70 14.18
CA LEU A 99 -13.20 -2.82 14.85
C LEU A 99 -12.88 -2.86 16.35
N SER A 100 -12.71 -1.70 16.99
CA SER A 100 -12.47 -1.58 18.45
C SER A 100 -13.76 -1.43 19.22
#